data_AF-U2G3V4-F1
#
_entry.id   AF-U2G3V4-F1
#
_cell.length_a   1.000
_cell.length_b   1.000
_cell.length_c   1.000
_cell.angle_alpha   90.00
_cell.angle_beta   90.00
_cell.angle_gamma   90.00
#
_symmetry.space_group_name_H-M   'P 1'
#
loop_
_entity.id
_entity.type
_entity.pdbx_description
1 polymer ?
#
loop_
_entity_poly.entity_id
_entity_poly.type
_entity_poly.pdbx_seq_one_letter_code
_entity_poly.pdbx_strand_id
1 'polypeptide(L)'
;MDSASSGSTESGHDSEATLIALSDYENPTALKMLVDTQAHGVITKPYRSTGILSTLVLARASSGYQQRLNSKIAKLEEAIKARWHIEKAVRILMDSQRLGENEAYQHLRSRATSLRITVGEIATMVIDAHEAMEKLGLGKK
;
A
#
# COMPACT_ATOMS: atom_id res chain seq x y z
N MET A 1 29.88 -26.85 -22.02
CA MET A 1 28.55 -27.48 -21.89
C MET A 1 27.72 -26.55 -21.04
N ASP A 2 27.20 -25.53 -21.70
CA ASP A 2 26.23 -24.58 -21.18
C ASP A 2 24.82 -25.18 -21.31
N SER A 3 23.86 -24.56 -20.61
CA SER A 3 22.39 -24.77 -20.58
C SER A 3 21.91 -25.60 -19.38
N ALA A 4 21.00 -25.14 -18.52
CA ALA A 4 20.32 -23.86 -18.43
C ALA A 4 19.75 -23.70 -17.00
N SER A 5 20.05 -22.53 -16.43
CA SER A 5 19.28 -21.88 -15.37
C SER A 5 17.81 -21.78 -15.78
N SER A 6 16.91 -22.41 -15.01
CA SER A 6 15.47 -22.12 -15.10
C SER A 6 15.14 -21.12 -14.00
N GLY A 7 15.27 -19.84 -14.36
CA GLY A 7 14.88 -18.71 -13.55
C GLY A 7 13.36 -18.69 -13.32
N SER A 8 13.02 -18.53 -12.05
CA SER A 8 11.94 -17.67 -11.55
C SER A 8 11.12 -16.93 -12.60
N THR A 9 9.84 -17.27 -12.72
CA THR A 9 8.81 -16.35 -13.24
C THR A 9 7.89 -15.97 -12.08
N GLU A 10 8.43 -15.19 -11.14
CA GLU A 10 7.61 -14.32 -10.31
C GLU A 10 7.18 -13.14 -11.18
N SER A 11 6.09 -13.29 -11.92
CA SER A 11 5.40 -12.16 -12.52
C SER A 11 4.21 -11.76 -11.65
N GLY A 12 4.52 -11.33 -10.41
CA GLY A 12 3.66 -10.45 -9.64
C GLY A 12 3.69 -9.08 -10.32
N HIS A 13 2.88 -8.92 -11.37
CA HIS A 13 2.65 -7.59 -11.92
C HIS A 13 1.76 -6.84 -10.95
N ASP A 14 2.35 -5.90 -10.22
CA ASP A 14 1.69 -4.84 -9.47
C ASP A 14 1.05 -3.84 -10.46
N SER A 15 0.27 -4.36 -11.39
CA SER A 15 -0.36 -3.62 -12.47
C SER A 15 -1.84 -3.53 -12.16
N GLU A 16 -2.38 -2.31 -12.16
CA GLU A 16 -3.83 -2.06 -12.10
C GLU A 16 -4.60 -2.59 -13.33
N ALA A 17 -3.92 -3.33 -14.22
CA ALA A 17 -4.50 -3.93 -15.40
C ALA A 17 -5.38 -5.14 -15.06
N THR A 18 -6.45 -5.30 -15.83
CA THR A 18 -7.30 -6.50 -15.77
C THR A 18 -6.53 -7.69 -16.36
N LEU A 19 -6.08 -8.60 -15.49
CA LEU A 19 -5.44 -9.86 -15.89
C LEU A 19 -6.47 -10.90 -16.33
N ILE A 20 -6.32 -11.46 -17.53
CA ILE A 20 -7.10 -12.60 -18.04
C ILE A 20 -6.14 -13.71 -18.41
N ALA A 21 -6.38 -14.89 -17.87
CA ALA A 21 -5.58 -16.05 -18.16
C ALA A 21 -6.17 -16.88 -19.29
N LEU A 22 -5.31 -17.39 -20.15
CA LEU A 22 -5.67 -18.34 -21.20
C LEU A 22 -5.26 -19.72 -20.72
N SER A 23 -6.22 -20.64 -20.61
CA SER A 23 -5.95 -22.00 -20.14
C SER A 23 -6.25 -23.03 -21.23
N ASP A 24 -5.30 -23.94 -21.42
CA ASP A 24 -5.42 -25.08 -22.32
C ASP A 24 -5.94 -26.33 -21.60
N TYR A 25 -5.83 -26.38 -20.27
CA TYR A 25 -6.14 -27.56 -19.46
C TYR A 25 -6.70 -27.19 -18.09
N GLU A 26 -7.74 -27.91 -17.67
CA GLU A 26 -8.34 -27.78 -16.33
C GLU A 26 -7.78 -28.81 -15.34
N ASN A 27 -6.45 -28.96 -15.31
CA ASN A 27 -5.80 -29.81 -14.32
C ASN A 27 -5.56 -29.03 -13.00
N PRO A 28 -5.47 -29.72 -11.84
CA PRO A 28 -5.31 -29.05 -10.55
C PRO A 28 -4.10 -28.11 -10.47
N THR A 29 -2.99 -28.45 -11.14
CA THR A 29 -1.78 -27.63 -11.17
C THR A 29 -2.00 -26.31 -11.92
N ALA A 30 -2.63 -26.36 -13.09
CA ALA A 30 -2.96 -25.18 -13.88
C ALA A 30 -3.98 -24.29 -13.17
N LEU A 31 -5.01 -24.88 -12.55
CA LEU A 31 -5.97 -24.15 -11.73
C LEU A 31 -5.29 -23.47 -10.53
N LYS A 32 -4.34 -24.14 -9.88
CA LYS A 32 -3.57 -23.53 -8.79
C LYS A 32 -2.77 -22.33 -9.27
N MET A 33 -2.08 -22.44 -10.40
CA MET A 33 -1.36 -21.30 -10.99
C MET A 33 -2.30 -20.13 -11.34
N LEU A 34 -3.53 -20.40 -11.80
CA LEU A 34 -4.53 -19.35 -12.07
C LEU A 34 -4.94 -18.59 -10.80
N VAL A 35 -5.09 -19.30 -9.69
CA VAL A 35 -5.41 -18.69 -8.40
C VAL A 35 -4.23 -17.89 -7.87
N ASP A 36 -3.02 -18.45 -7.95
CA ASP A 36 -1.79 -17.80 -7.45
C ASP A 36 -1.44 -16.54 -8.26
N THR A 37 -1.78 -16.51 -9.55
CA THR A 37 -1.60 -15.32 -10.42
C THR A 37 -2.69 -14.27 -10.25
N GLN A 38 -3.71 -14.52 -9.41
CA GLN A 38 -4.85 -13.61 -9.19
C GLN A 38 -5.53 -13.16 -10.49
N ALA A 39 -5.70 -14.07 -11.45
CA ALA A 39 -6.39 -13.77 -12.69
C ALA A 39 -7.85 -13.36 -12.41
N HIS A 40 -8.32 -12.29 -13.06
CA HIS A 40 -9.68 -11.78 -12.89
C HIS A 40 -10.70 -12.52 -13.78
N GLY A 41 -10.21 -13.31 -14.73
CA GLY A 41 -11.01 -14.17 -15.59
C GLY A 41 -10.14 -15.20 -16.31
N VAL A 42 -10.78 -16.25 -16.82
CA VAL A 42 -10.13 -17.31 -17.59
C VAL A 42 -10.87 -17.55 -18.89
N ILE A 43 -10.14 -17.77 -19.98
CA ILE A 43 -10.68 -18.22 -21.26
C ILE A 43 -10.04 -19.58 -21.58
N THR A 44 -10.87 -20.61 -21.72
CA THR A 44 -10.43 -21.97 -22.02
C THR A 44 -10.49 -22.27 -23.53
N LYS A 45 -9.63 -23.17 -24.01
CA LYS A 45 -9.73 -23.69 -25.39
C LYS A 45 -10.96 -24.61 -25.57
N PRO A 46 -11.55 -24.66 -26.77
CA PRO A 46 -11.21 -23.87 -27.96
C PRO A 46 -11.73 -22.44 -27.86
N TYR A 47 -10.90 -21.45 -28.22
CA TYR A 47 -11.28 -20.04 -28.16
C TYR A 47 -12.36 -19.73 -29.19
N ARG A 48 -13.61 -19.65 -28.74
CA ARG A 48 -14.76 -19.23 -29.54
C ARG A 48 -15.04 -17.75 -29.25
N SER A 49 -15.51 -17.01 -30.24
CA SER A 49 -15.93 -15.61 -30.05
C SER A 49 -17.06 -15.48 -29.02
N THR A 50 -17.87 -16.51 -28.88
CA THR A 50 -18.91 -16.63 -27.86
C THR A 50 -18.29 -16.69 -26.46
N GLY A 51 -18.65 -15.76 -25.59
CA GLY A 51 -18.21 -15.74 -24.19
C GLY A 51 -16.97 -14.86 -23.92
N ILE A 52 -16.18 -14.51 -24.94
CA ILE A 52 -15.00 -13.62 -24.76
C ILE A 52 -15.43 -12.28 -24.17
N LEU A 53 -16.46 -11.65 -24.75
CA LEU A 53 -16.95 -10.35 -24.26
C LEU A 53 -17.48 -10.46 -22.82
N SER A 54 -18.22 -11.53 -22.51
CA SER A 54 -18.74 -11.77 -21.16
C SER A 54 -17.61 -11.93 -20.14
N THR A 55 -16.57 -12.70 -20.48
CA THR A 55 -15.38 -12.87 -19.63
C THR A 55 -14.63 -11.55 -19.47
N LEU A 56 -14.44 -10.77 -20.53
CA LEU A 56 -13.79 -9.46 -20.46
C LEU A 56 -14.55 -8.49 -19.55
N VAL A 57 -15.88 -8.39 -19.72
CA VAL A 57 -16.73 -7.51 -18.90
C VAL A 57 -16.67 -7.91 -17.43
N LEU A 58 -16.79 -9.21 -17.14
CA LEU A 58 -16.75 -9.71 -15.76
C LEU A 58 -15.37 -9.53 -15.14
N ALA A 59 -14.30 -9.84 -15.87
CA ALA A 59 -12.93 -9.65 -15.41
C ALA A 59 -12.64 -8.18 -15.11
N ARG A 60 -13.11 -7.25 -15.97
CA ARG A 60 -12.95 -5.81 -15.76
C ARG A 60 -13.71 -5.32 -14.54
N ALA A 61 -14.93 -5.81 -14.33
CA ALA A 61 -15.72 -5.49 -13.14
C ALA A 61 -15.04 -6.01 -11.86
N SER A 62 -14.51 -7.24 -11.90
CA SER A 62 -13.76 -7.86 -10.79
C SER A 62 -12.50 -7.06 -10.46
N SER A 63 -11.67 -6.73 -11.46
CA SER A 63 -10.44 -5.97 -11.24
C SER A 63 -10.72 -4.57 -10.69
N GLY A 64 -11.75 -3.89 -11.21
CA GLY A 64 -12.15 -2.56 -10.70
C GLY A 64 -12.66 -2.61 -9.26
N TYR A 65 -13.39 -3.67 -8.89
CA TYR A 65 -13.84 -3.86 -7.51
C TYR A 65 -12.65 -4.11 -6.56
N GLN A 66 -11.72 -4.97 -6.95
CA GLN A 66 -10.50 -5.27 -6.18
C GLN A 66 -9.63 -4.01 -6.01
N GLN A 67 -9.39 -3.26 -7.08
CA GLN A 67 -8.62 -2.01 -7.02
C GLN A 67 -9.27 -0.98 -6.07
N ARG A 68 -10.60 -0.86 -6.07
CA ARG A 68 -11.33 0.03 -5.16
C ARG A 68 -11.19 -0.40 -3.69
N LEU A 69 -11.20 -1.71 -3.41
CA LEU A 69 -10.98 -2.23 -2.07
C LEU A 69 -9.54 -1.96 -1.62
N ASN A 70 -8.55 -2.28 -2.45
CA ASN A 70 -7.14 -2.03 -2.15
C ASN A 70 -6.87 -0.54 -1.89
N SER A 71 -7.45 0.35 -2.72
CA SER A 71 -7.38 1.80 -2.51
C SER A 71 -7.99 2.24 -1.18
N LYS A 72 -9.07 1.58 -0.72
CA LYS A 72 -9.70 1.87 0.57
C LYS A 72 -8.84 1.38 1.73
N ILE A 73 -8.25 0.20 1.61
CA ILE A 73 -7.31 -0.35 2.60
C ILE A 73 -6.11 0.58 2.74
N ALA A 74 -5.45 0.94 1.64
CA ALA A 74 -4.31 1.85 1.65
C ALA A 74 -4.63 3.20 2.33
N LYS A 75 -5.81 3.79 2.04
CA LYS A 75 -6.25 5.04 2.70
C LYS A 75 -6.46 4.88 4.21
N LEU A 76 -6.98 3.74 4.65
CA LEU A 76 -7.19 3.46 6.07
C LEU A 76 -5.86 3.24 6.79
N GLU A 77 -4.94 2.50 6.17
CA GLU A 77 -3.60 2.27 6.70
C GLU A 77 -2.83 3.59 6.85
N GLU A 78 -2.90 4.47 5.84
CA GLU A 78 -2.27 5.79 5.90
C GLU A 78 -2.89 6.66 7.01
N ALA A 79 -4.22 6.62 7.20
CA ALA A 79 -4.89 7.35 8.27
C ALA A 79 -4.47 6.86 9.68
N ILE A 80 -4.31 5.54 9.85
CA ILE A 80 -3.83 4.94 11.10
C ILE A 80 -2.39 5.39 11.36
N LYS A 81 -1.51 5.29 10.35
CA LYS A 81 -0.11 5.70 10.44
C LYS A 81 0.02 7.18 10.80
N ALA A 82 -0.72 8.05 10.11
CA ALA A 82 -0.73 9.48 10.38
C ALA A 82 -1.16 9.78 11.82
N ARG A 83 -2.18 9.09 12.34
CA ARG A 83 -2.62 9.26 13.74
C ARG A 83 -1.55 8.84 14.74
N TRP A 84 -0.90 7.69 14.54
CA TRP A 84 0.21 7.25 15.40
C TRP A 84 1.38 8.22 15.40
N HIS A 85 1.74 8.76 14.22
CA HIS A 85 2.78 9.77 14.11
C HIS A 85 2.41 11.04 14.89
N ILE A 86 1.16 11.51 14.79
CA ILE A 86 0.69 12.68 15.54
C ILE A 86 0.79 12.42 17.05
N GLU A 87 0.30 11.29 17.54
CA GLU A 87 0.36 10.94 18.97
C GLU A 87 1.81 10.86 19.48
N LYS A 88 2.73 10.27 18.72
CA LYS A 88 4.16 10.22 19.06
C LYS A 88 4.80 11.61 19.06
N ALA A 89 4.53 12.43 18.05
CA ALA A 89 5.06 13.80 17.97
C ALA A 89 4.55 14.69 19.10
N VAL A 90 3.26 14.58 19.46
CA VAL A 90 2.68 15.28 20.62
C VAL A 90 3.43 14.90 21.90
N ARG A 91 3.68 13.60 22.14
CA ARG A 91 4.44 13.15 23.31
C ARG A 91 5.86 13.73 23.35
N ILE A 92 6.58 13.71 22.22
CA ILE A 92 7.91 14.32 22.12
C ILE A 92 7.88 15.82 22.45
N LEU A 93 6.87 16.55 21.98
CA LEU A 93 6.70 17.97 22.28
C LEU A 93 6.36 18.20 23.77
N MET A 94 5.53 17.35 24.36
CA MET A 94 5.25 17.40 25.80
C MET A 94 6.53 17.22 26.62
N ASP A 95 7.36 16.22 26.30
CA ASP A 95 8.58 15.92 27.04
C ASP A 95 9.65 17.01 26.86
N SER A 96 9.81 17.52 25.63
CA SER A 96 10.85 18.50 25.31
C SER A 96 10.52 19.94 25.72
N GLN A 97 9.24 20.31 25.69
CA GLN A 97 8.77 21.69 25.93
C GLN A 97 7.92 21.83 27.20
N ARG A 98 7.66 20.73 27.94
CA ARG A 98 6.80 20.69 29.14
C ARG A 98 5.40 21.25 28.90
N LEU A 99 4.88 21.06 27.68
CA LEU A 99 3.53 21.48 27.30
C LEU A 99 2.50 20.45 27.75
N GLY A 100 1.27 20.90 28.01
CA GLY A 100 0.13 19.99 28.11
C GLY A 100 -0.18 19.35 26.75
N GLU A 101 -0.87 18.20 26.75
CA GLU A 101 -1.22 17.47 25.52
C GLU A 101 -1.95 18.35 24.49
N ASN A 102 -2.95 19.12 24.94
CA ASN A 102 -3.71 20.01 24.08
C ASN A 102 -2.84 21.14 23.50
N GLU A 103 -1.94 21.73 24.30
CA GLU A 103 -1.03 22.79 23.87
C GLU A 103 -0.02 22.27 22.84
N ALA A 104 0.53 21.07 23.07
CA ALA A 104 1.44 20.41 22.15
C ALA A 104 0.77 20.13 20.79
N TYR A 105 -0.47 19.63 20.79
CA TYR A 105 -1.23 19.43 19.55
C TYR A 105 -1.53 20.74 18.82
N GLN A 106 -1.94 21.80 19.53
CA GLN A 106 -2.16 23.11 18.91
C GLN A 106 -0.87 23.70 18.35
N HIS A 107 0.26 23.53 19.03
CA HIS A 107 1.56 23.94 18.52
C HIS A 107 1.89 23.19 17.22
N LEU A 108 1.73 21.85 17.20
CA LEU A 108 1.93 21.04 16.00
C LEU A 108 1.04 21.49 14.83
N ARG A 109 -0.25 21.73 15.10
CA ARG A 109 -1.24 22.17 14.12
C ARG A 109 -0.97 23.56 13.57
N SER A 110 -0.56 24.49 14.42
CA SER A 110 -0.21 25.86 14.00
C SER A 110 1.01 25.85 13.07
N ARG A 111 2.02 25.01 13.35
CA ARG A 111 3.17 24.80 12.47
C ARG A 111 2.76 24.23 11.12
N ALA A 112 1.89 23.22 11.10
CA ALA A 112 1.35 22.65 9.86
C ALA A 112 0.64 23.69 8.99
N THR A 113 -0.20 24.52 9.63
CA THR A 113 -0.91 25.60 8.95
C THR A 113 0.05 26.65 8.38
N SER A 114 1.06 27.06 9.15
CA SER A 114 2.05 28.05 8.71
C SER A 114 2.90 27.56 7.54
N LEU A 115 3.20 26.26 7.50
CA LEU A 115 4.01 25.62 6.46
C LEU A 115 3.16 25.09 5.28
N ARG A 116 1.82 25.19 5.37
CA ARG A 116 0.85 24.69 4.37
C ARG A 116 1.01 23.21 4.04
N ILE A 117 1.28 22.41 5.06
CA ILE A 117 1.35 20.95 4.95
C ILE A 117 0.41 20.31 5.97
N THR A 118 0.23 19.01 5.89
CA THR A 118 -0.64 18.27 6.82
C THR A 118 -0.01 18.17 8.21
N VAL A 119 -0.85 17.99 9.23
CA VAL A 119 -0.38 17.79 10.62
C VAL A 119 0.45 16.50 10.73
N GLY A 120 0.12 15.46 9.96
CA GLY A 120 0.88 14.22 9.90
C GLY A 120 2.29 14.39 9.32
N GLU A 121 2.47 15.25 8.32
CA GLU A 121 3.79 15.57 7.77
C GLU A 121 4.67 16.32 8.78
N ILE A 122 4.12 17.32 9.49
CA ILE A 122 4.85 17.97 10.60
C ILE A 122 5.19 16.97 11.70
N ALA A 123 4.24 16.10 12.07
CA ALA A 123 4.47 15.08 13.10
C ALA A 123 5.66 14.19 12.74
N THR A 124 5.71 13.75 11.48
CA THR A 124 6.81 12.93 10.95
C THR A 124 8.13 13.69 11.03
N MET A 125 8.19 14.95 10.60
CA MET A 125 9.40 15.77 10.72
C MET A 125 9.87 15.96 12.17
N VAL A 126 8.95 16.13 13.12
CA VAL A 126 9.28 16.24 14.55
C VAL A 126 9.90 14.93 15.06
N ILE A 127 9.32 13.79 14.69
CA ILE A 127 9.84 12.46 15.06
C ILE A 127 11.24 12.26 14.46
N ASP A 128 11.41 12.51 13.17
CA ASP A 128 12.67 12.30 12.46
C ASP A 128 13.78 13.20 13.04
N ALA A 129 13.46 14.46 13.34
CA ALA A 129 14.39 15.37 13.99
C ALA A 129 14.77 14.90 15.40
N HIS A 130 13.81 14.42 16.18
CA HIS A 130 14.06 13.90 17.53
C HIS A 130 14.96 12.65 17.50
N GLU A 131 14.65 11.68 16.62
CA GLU A 131 15.45 10.47 16.45
C GLU A 131 16.87 10.78 15.95
N ALA A 132 17.02 11.78 15.06
CA ALA A 132 18.33 12.23 14.62
C ALA A 132 19.14 12.85 15.77
N MET A 133 18.52 13.70 16.60
CA MET A 133 19.17 14.29 17.78
C MET A 133 19.57 13.24 18.81
N GLU A 134 18.74 12.22 19.03
CA GLU A 134 19.03 11.11 19.93
C GLU A 134 20.22 10.28 19.41
N LYS A 135 20.21 9.89 18.13
CA LYS A 135 21.32 9.15 17.49
C LYS A 135 22.65 9.90 17.51
N LEU A 136 22.60 11.23 17.46
CA LEU A 136 23.79 12.09 17.52
C LEU A 136 24.23 12.40 18.97
N GLY A 137 23.57 11.84 19.99
CA GLY A 137 23.91 12.05 21.40
C GLY A 137 23.60 13.47 21.92
N LEU A 138 22.78 14.23 21.20
CA LEU A 138 22.34 15.58 21.56
C LEU A 138 20.96 15.59 22.25
N GLY A 139 20.41 14.40 22.53
CA GLY A 139 19.15 14.23 23.26
C GLY A 139 19.27 14.79 24.69
N LYS A 140 18.33 15.66 25.08
CA LYS A 140 18.25 16.21 26.44
C LYS A 140 18.08 15.06 27.44
N LYS A 141 18.93 15.06 28.47
CA LYS A 141 18.85 14.18 29.65
C LYS A 141 17.68 14.57 30.55
#